data_AF-A0AAD4LIF9-F1
#
_entry.id   AF-A0AAD4LIF9-F1
#
_cell.length_a   1.000
_cell.length_b   1.000
_cell.length_c   1.000
_cell.angle_alpha   90.00
_cell.angle_beta   90.00
_cell.angle_gamma   90.00
#
_symmetry.space_group_name_H-M   'P 1'
#
loop_
_entity.id
_entity.type
_entity.pdbx_description
1 polymer ?
#
loop_
_entity_poly.entity_id
_entity_poly.type
_entity_poly.pdbx_seq_one_letter_code
_entity_poly.pdbx_strand_id
1 'polypeptide(L)'
;MSDAGDNVEVEAPVEVPEVAEAPKGKLSPLKHDGLARGLRECAKALDRRQAHLCVLVETCTEAEYIKLIEALCATHTIPLIKVGDAKVLGKWAGLCKIDRDGNARKIVGCSCVVVKEYGEDSEARHVLDEYFKAR
;
A
#
# COMPACT_ATOMS: atom_id res chain seq x y z
N MET A 1 -48.31 28.27 -3.01
CA MET A 1 -47.94 29.69 -2.87
C MET A 1 -47.44 29.84 -1.45
N SER A 2 -46.18 30.03 -1.11
CA SER A 2 -44.93 30.37 -1.81
C SER A 2 -43.85 30.03 -0.75
N ASP A 3 -42.99 29.03 -0.96
CA ASP A 3 -41.66 29.11 -1.57
C ASP A 3 -40.68 30.14 -0.97
N ALA A 4 -39.45 29.66 -0.76
CA ALA A 4 -38.19 30.32 -0.39
C ALA A 4 -38.07 30.95 1.03
N GLY A 5 -37.04 30.65 1.84
CA GLY A 5 -35.85 29.83 1.65
C GLY A 5 -35.02 29.85 2.94
N ASP A 6 -34.60 28.67 3.39
CA ASP A 6 -33.54 28.49 4.39
C ASP A 6 -32.19 28.63 3.66
N ASN A 7 -31.44 29.67 4.00
CA ASN A 7 -30.00 29.83 3.72
C ASN A 7 -29.33 29.85 5.09
N VAL A 8 -28.74 28.74 5.56
CA VAL A 8 -27.34 28.34 5.36
C VAL A 8 -26.37 29.47 5.71
N GLU A 9 -25.94 29.48 6.97
CA GLU A 9 -24.67 30.09 7.40
C GLU A 9 -23.72 28.99 7.87
N VAL A 10 -22.97 28.48 6.90
CA VAL A 10 -21.55 28.11 6.93
C VAL A 10 -21.00 27.57 8.26
N GLU A 11 -21.26 26.30 8.53
CA GLU A 11 -20.31 25.50 9.30
C GLU A 11 -19.08 25.26 8.43
N ALA A 12 -17.92 25.68 8.94
CA ALA A 12 -16.63 25.49 8.32
C ALA A 12 -16.47 24.03 7.85
N PRO A 13 -16.06 23.77 6.59
CA PRO A 13 -15.65 22.44 6.23
C PRO A 13 -14.36 22.16 7.02
N VAL A 14 -14.49 21.37 8.08
CA VAL A 14 -13.37 20.59 8.59
C VAL A 14 -12.95 19.73 7.40
N GLU A 15 -11.82 20.11 6.80
CA GLU A 15 -11.18 19.39 5.72
C GLU A 15 -11.15 17.91 6.12
N VAL A 16 -11.96 17.10 5.44
CA VAL A 16 -11.75 15.66 5.41
C VAL A 16 -10.50 15.52 4.55
N PRO A 17 -9.30 15.26 5.13
CA PRO A 17 -8.15 15.07 4.29
C PRO A 17 -8.44 13.85 3.43
N GLU A 18 -8.33 14.08 2.13
CA GLU A 18 -8.55 13.14 1.04
C GLU A 18 -8.05 11.74 1.39
N VAL A 19 -9.00 10.82 1.64
CA VAL A 19 -8.73 9.40 1.95
C VAL A 19 -8.33 8.61 0.69
N ALA A 20 -7.69 9.28 -0.29
CA ALA A 20 -7.18 8.67 -1.51
C ALA A 20 -5.64 8.53 -1.51
N GLU A 21 -4.94 9.04 -0.48
CA GLU A 21 -3.49 9.14 -0.49
C GLU A 21 -2.81 8.62 0.78
N ALA A 22 -2.93 7.31 1.05
CA ALA A 22 -2.04 6.62 1.99
C ALA A 22 -1.15 5.59 1.26
N PRO A 23 0.19 5.72 1.31
CA PRO A 23 0.97 6.95 1.32
C PRO A 23 1.78 7.07 0.01
N LYS A 24 1.87 8.29 -0.53
CA LYS A 24 2.87 8.66 -1.57
C LYS A 24 4.33 8.65 -1.05
N GLY A 25 4.57 8.09 0.13
CA GLY A 25 5.89 7.88 0.72
C GLY A 25 6.45 6.54 0.27
N LYS A 26 7.68 6.54 -0.26
CA LYS A 26 8.49 5.33 -0.48
C LYS A 26 8.29 4.35 0.67
N LEU A 27 8.14 3.06 0.40
CA LEU A 27 8.14 2.07 1.48
C LEU A 27 9.45 2.22 2.28
N SER A 28 9.34 2.72 3.50
CA SER A 28 10.43 2.90 4.49
C SER A 28 11.33 1.67 4.69
N PRO A 29 10.87 0.40 4.61
CA PRO A 29 11.73 -0.76 4.83
C PRO A 29 12.86 -1.00 3.80
N LEU A 30 12.92 -0.21 2.71
CA LEU A 30 14.03 -0.32 1.73
C LEU A 30 15.41 -0.16 2.36
N LYS A 31 15.54 0.60 3.45
CA LYS A 31 16.84 0.82 4.11
C LYS A 31 17.32 -0.38 4.93
N HIS A 32 16.43 -1.32 5.25
CA HIS A 32 16.70 -2.44 6.16
C HIS A 32 16.53 -3.81 5.49
N ASP A 33 16.44 -3.86 4.15
CA ASP A 33 16.11 -5.08 3.39
C ASP A 33 14.86 -5.82 3.90
N GLY A 34 13.95 -5.09 4.53
CA GLY A 34 12.72 -5.62 5.15
C GLY A 34 11.60 -5.92 4.16
N LEU A 35 11.87 -5.86 2.85
CA LEU A 35 10.87 -6.09 1.79
C LEU A 35 11.07 -7.46 1.12
N ALA A 36 10.01 -8.26 1.10
CA ALA A 36 9.89 -9.39 0.19
C ALA A 36 9.28 -8.91 -1.13
N ARG A 37 9.94 -9.21 -2.25
CA ARG A 37 9.47 -8.81 -3.58
C ARG A 37 9.23 -10.03 -4.46
N GLY A 38 8.07 -10.05 -5.10
CA GLY A 38 7.68 -11.15 -5.99
C GLY A 38 7.14 -12.38 -5.25
N LEU A 39 6.49 -13.27 -6.00
CA LEU A 39 5.62 -14.32 -5.47
C LEU A 39 6.30 -15.24 -4.45
N ARG A 40 7.46 -15.79 -4.82
CA ARG A 40 8.14 -16.81 -4.03
C ARG A 40 8.56 -16.29 -2.67
N GLU A 41 9.06 -15.06 -2.63
CA GLU A 41 9.48 -14.44 -1.37
C GLU A 41 8.28 -13.99 -0.55
N CYS A 42 7.23 -13.47 -1.19
CA CYS A 42 5.99 -13.07 -0.53
C CYS A 42 5.30 -14.27 0.13
N ALA A 43 5.07 -15.36 -0.60
CA ALA A 43 4.46 -16.57 -0.06
C ALA A 43 5.28 -17.12 1.13
N LYS A 44 6.61 -17.18 0.98
CA LYS A 44 7.50 -17.61 2.06
C LYS A 44 7.44 -16.71 3.30
N ALA A 45 7.29 -15.40 3.12
CA ALA A 45 7.19 -14.44 4.22
C ALA A 45 5.84 -14.54 4.95
N LEU A 46 4.75 -14.72 4.18
CA LEU A 46 3.41 -14.94 4.69
C LEU A 46 3.34 -16.25 5.49
N ASP A 47 3.85 -17.36 4.93
CA ASP A 47 3.85 -18.68 5.60
C ASP A 47 4.65 -18.67 6.91
N ARG A 48 5.78 -17.93 6.94
CA ARG A 48 6.63 -17.81 8.14
C ARG A 48 6.06 -16.86 9.19
N ARG A 49 4.91 -16.22 8.92
CA ARG A 49 4.31 -15.19 9.79
C ARG A 49 5.25 -14.03 10.11
N GLN A 50 6.15 -13.74 9.18
CA GLN A 50 7.07 -12.61 9.27
C GLN A 50 6.50 -11.36 8.61
N ALA A 51 5.32 -11.46 8.02
CA ALA A 51 4.71 -10.40 7.23
C ALA A 51 3.79 -9.53 8.12
N HIS A 52 4.03 -8.22 8.08
CA HIS A 52 3.18 -7.23 8.73
C HIS A 52 2.14 -6.62 7.79
N LEU A 53 2.49 -6.48 6.51
CA LEU A 53 1.63 -5.89 5.49
C LEU A 53 1.86 -6.58 4.16
N CYS A 54 0.79 -6.84 3.42
CA CYS A 54 0.86 -7.30 2.04
C CYS A 54 0.24 -6.26 1.09
N VAL A 55 0.92 -6.01 -0.03
CA VAL A 55 0.43 -5.16 -1.11
C VAL A 55 0.38 -5.99 -2.40
N LEU A 56 -0.80 -6.10 -2.98
CA LEU A 56 -1.12 -6.86 -4.19
C LEU A 56 -1.54 -5.90 -5.30
N VAL A 57 -1.13 -6.20 -6.54
CA VAL A 57 -1.67 -5.50 -7.72
C VAL A 57 -2.95 -6.20 -8.21
N GLU A 58 -4.01 -5.44 -8.47
CA GLU A 58 -5.28 -5.99 -8.97
C GLU A 58 -5.16 -6.49 -10.41
N THR A 59 -4.36 -5.82 -11.24
CA THR A 59 -4.13 -6.17 -12.65
C THR A 59 -3.14 -7.32 -12.85
N CYS A 60 -3.02 -8.25 -11.90
CA CYS A 60 -2.19 -9.45 -12.11
C CYS A 60 -2.79 -10.30 -13.24
N THR A 61 -1.94 -10.81 -14.12
CA THR A 61 -2.34 -11.55 -15.32
C THR A 61 -3.02 -12.88 -15.02
N GLU A 62 -2.71 -13.51 -13.89
CA GLU A 62 -3.23 -14.80 -13.47
C GLU A 62 -4.12 -14.65 -12.23
N ALA A 63 -5.36 -15.13 -12.31
CA ALA A 63 -6.29 -15.08 -11.18
C ALA A 63 -5.88 -15.99 -10.01
N GLU A 64 -5.13 -17.07 -10.30
CA GLU A 64 -4.59 -17.98 -9.27
C GLU A 64 -3.63 -17.26 -8.33
N TYR A 65 -2.87 -16.30 -8.86
CA TYR A 65 -1.94 -15.49 -8.11
C TYR A 65 -2.63 -14.66 -7.02
N ILE A 66 -3.71 -13.98 -7.40
CA ILE A 66 -4.52 -13.14 -6.52
C ILE A 66 -5.14 -14.00 -5.43
N LYS A 67 -5.76 -15.12 -5.83
CA LYS A 67 -6.40 -16.06 -4.90
C LYS A 67 -5.44 -16.61 -3.87
N LEU A 68 -4.22 -16.97 -4.29
CA LEU A 68 -3.22 -17.53 -3.38
C LEU A 68 -2.85 -16.52 -2.29
N ILE A 69 -2.61 -15.27 -2.68
CA ILE A 69 -2.18 -14.23 -1.73
C ILE A 69 -3.33 -13.79 -0.84
N GLU A 70 -4.53 -13.63 -1.39
CA GLU A 70 -5.73 -13.34 -0.60
C GLU A 70 -6.00 -14.45 0.44
N ALA A 71 -5.87 -15.72 0.04
CA ALA A 71 -6.06 -16.85 0.96
C ALA A 71 -4.99 -16.89 2.06
N LEU A 72 -3.72 -16.64 1.74
CA LEU A 72 -2.64 -16.59 2.73
C LEU A 72 -2.81 -15.41 3.70
N CYS A 73 -3.18 -14.23 3.19
CA CYS A 73 -3.45 -13.06 4.02
C CYS A 73 -4.66 -13.28 4.95
N ALA A 74 -5.74 -13.90 4.45
CA ALA A 74 -6.91 -14.26 5.25
C ALA A 74 -6.57 -15.27 6.36
N THR A 75 -5.76 -16.29 6.04
CA THR A 75 -5.37 -17.33 7.01
C THR A 75 -4.53 -16.78 8.16
N HIS A 76 -3.67 -15.82 7.88
CA HIS A 76 -2.76 -15.23 8.87
C HIS A 76 -3.25 -13.90 9.46
N THR A 77 -4.43 -13.42 9.06
CA THR A 77 -5.01 -12.13 9.49
C THR A 77 -4.02 -10.96 9.25
N ILE A 78 -3.43 -10.94 8.06
CA ILE A 78 -2.48 -9.90 7.66
C ILE A 78 -3.22 -8.85 6.82
N PRO A 79 -3.05 -7.55 7.08
CA PRO A 79 -3.68 -6.51 6.28
C PRO A 79 -3.21 -6.56 4.82
N LEU A 80 -4.18 -6.49 3.92
CA LEU A 80 -3.98 -6.52 2.47
C LEU A 80 -4.38 -5.17 1.85
N ILE A 81 -3.46 -4.58 1.09
CA ILE A 81 -3.74 -3.41 0.24
C ILE A 81 -3.74 -3.86 -1.22
N LYS A 82 -4.73 -3.39 -1.97
CA LYS A 82 -4.80 -3.57 -3.42
C LYS A 82 -4.39 -2.28 -4.14
N VAL A 83 -3.58 -2.41 -5.19
CA VAL A 83 -3.07 -1.29 -6.01
C VAL A 83 -3.38 -1.56 -7.46
N GLY A 84 -3.83 -0.54 -8.21
CA GLY A 84 -4.18 -0.69 -9.63
C GLY A 84 -2.97 -0.89 -10.56
N ASP A 85 -1.84 -0.23 -10.28
CA ASP A 85 -0.71 -0.18 -11.22
C ASP A 85 0.56 -0.88 -10.72
N ALA A 86 1.02 -1.88 -11.48
CA ALA A 86 2.25 -2.62 -11.19
C ALA A 86 3.54 -1.75 -11.24
N LYS A 87 3.55 -0.71 -12.09
CA LYS A 87 4.70 0.20 -12.21
C LYS A 87 4.80 1.15 -11.01
N VAL A 88 3.65 1.59 -10.48
CA VAL A 88 3.61 2.44 -9.28
C VAL A 88 4.14 1.66 -8.09
N LEU A 89 3.66 0.42 -7.92
CA LEU A 89 4.13 -0.47 -6.87
C LEU A 89 5.62 -0.83 -7.02
N GLY A 90 6.09 -1.04 -8.25
CA GLY A 90 7.51 -1.23 -8.56
C GLY A 90 8.39 -0.05 -8.17
N LYS A 91 7.92 1.18 -8.43
CA LYS A 91 8.61 2.42 -8.00
C LYS A 91 8.67 2.53 -6.47
N TRP A 92 7.58 2.18 -5.78
CA TRP A 92 7.53 2.17 -4.32
C TRP A 92 8.43 1.12 -3.69
N ALA A 93 8.55 -0.04 -4.33
CA ALA A 93 9.46 -1.12 -3.96
C ALA A 93 10.93 -0.85 -4.34
N GLY A 94 11.25 0.34 -4.84
CA GLY A 94 12.62 0.71 -5.23
C GLY A 94 13.13 0.01 -6.49
N LEU A 95 12.28 -0.65 -7.28
CA LEU A 95 12.66 -1.29 -8.54
C LEU A 95 12.70 -0.28 -9.70
N CYS A 96 13.47 0.79 -9.51
CA CYS A 96 13.67 1.81 -10.53
C CYS A 96 15.12 2.31 -10.52
N LYS A 97 15.61 2.71 -11.68
CA LYS A 97 16.87 3.46 -11.78
C LYS A 97 16.57 4.93 -11.64
N ILE A 98 17.32 5.62 -10.79
CA ILE A 98 17.18 7.05 -10.58
C ILE A 98 18.19 7.74 -11.49
N ASP A 99 17.72 8.68 -12.33
CA ASP A 99 18.63 9.52 -13.10
C ASP A 99 19.19 10.67 -12.26
N ARG A 100 20.14 11.41 -12.84
CA ARG A 100 20.78 12.57 -12.19
C ARG A 100 19.78 13.67 -11.78
N ASP A 101 18.63 13.75 -12.45
CA ASP A 101 17.57 14.72 -12.15
C ASP A 101 16.54 14.21 -11.13
N GLY A 102 16.77 13.04 -10.52
CA GLY A 102 15.89 12.46 -9.50
C GLY A 102 14.64 11.75 -10.04
N ASN A 103 14.47 11.72 -11.37
CA ASN A 103 13.36 11.01 -12.01
C ASN A 103 13.61 9.50 -12.08
N ALA A 104 12.54 8.72 -11.90
CA ALA A 104 12.59 7.26 -11.98
C ALA A 104 12.50 6.81 -13.45
N ARG A 105 13.59 6.26 -13.99
CA ARG A 105 13.62 5.59 -15.30
C ARG A 105 13.80 4.08 -15.15
N LYS A 106 13.37 3.34 -16.18
CA LYS A 106 13.44 1.86 -16.23
C LYS A 106 12.79 1.20 -14.99
N ILE A 107 11.55 1.58 -14.72
CA ILE A 107 10.76 1.01 -13.64
C ILE A 107 10.37 -0.42 -14.02
N VAL A 108 10.73 -1.38 -13.17
CA VAL A 108 10.27 -2.77 -13.29
C VAL A 108 8.96 -2.91 -12.54
N GLY A 109 7.96 -3.52 -13.17
CA GLY A 109 6.68 -3.78 -12.52
C GLY A 109 6.83 -4.81 -11.41
N CYS A 110 6.16 -4.57 -10.28
CA CYS A 110 5.99 -5.54 -9.21
C CYS A 110 4.54 -5.97 -9.15
N SER A 111 4.29 -7.27 -8.99
CA SER A 111 2.94 -7.81 -8.78
C SER A 111 2.57 -7.84 -7.29
N CYS A 112 3.53 -8.19 -6.43
CA CYS A 112 3.36 -8.21 -4.97
C CYS A 112 4.59 -7.79 -4.23
N VAL A 113 4.33 -7.15 -3.09
CA VAL A 113 5.33 -6.78 -2.10
C VAL A 113 4.76 -7.11 -0.71
N VAL A 114 5.61 -7.67 0.13
CA VAL A 114 5.29 -7.94 1.53
C VAL A 114 6.33 -7.23 2.40
N VAL A 115 5.85 -6.49 3.40
CA VAL A 115 6.70 -5.86 4.41
C VAL A 115 6.92 -6.85 5.54
N LYS A 116 8.19 -7.24 5.73
CA LYS A 116 8.60 -8.12 6.82
C LYS A 116 9.00 -7.36 8.07
N GLU A 117 9.71 -6.26 7.90
CA GLU A 117 10.25 -5.49 9.02
C GLU A 117 10.33 -4.03 8.61
N TYR A 118 9.75 -3.15 9.42
CA TYR A 118 9.72 -1.70 9.15
C TYR A 118 11.03 -1.01 9.52
N GLY A 119 11.85 -1.63 10.39
CA GLY A 119 13.15 -1.15 10.85
C GLY A 119 13.08 0.06 11.80
N GLU A 120 12.32 1.09 11.44
CA GLU A 120 12.15 2.32 12.23
C GLU A 120 10.67 2.54 12.56
N ASP A 121 10.37 2.80 13.83
CA ASP A 121 9.06 3.26 14.27
C ASP A 121 8.91 4.74 13.86
N SER A 122 8.17 4.93 12.77
CA SER A 122 7.90 6.24 12.17
C SER A 122 6.41 6.55 12.26
N GLU A 123 6.08 7.84 12.26
CA GLU A 123 4.69 8.31 12.26
C GLU A 123 3.86 7.69 11.11
N ALA A 124 4.49 7.48 9.95
CA ALA A 124 3.87 6.82 8.80
C ALA A 124 3.42 5.38 9.10
N ARG A 125 4.15 4.65 9.96
CA ARG A 125 3.78 3.30 10.39
C ARG A 125 2.54 3.34 11.29
N HIS A 126 2.48 4.29 12.22
CA HIS A 126 1.33 4.45 13.11
C HIS A 126 0.05 4.80 12.35
N VAL A 127 0.14 5.69 11.37
CA VAL A 127 -0.99 6.03 10.50
C VAL A 127 -1.50 4.81 9.72
N LEU A 128 -0.60 3.96 9.22
CA LEU A 128 -0.99 2.72 8.54
C LEU A 128 -1.65 1.73 9.51
N ASP A 129 -1.06 1.52 10.69
CA ASP A 129 -1.61 0.61 11.69
C ASP A 129 -2.99 1.08 12.20
N GLU A 130 -3.20 2.39 12.37
CA GLU A 130 -4.50 2.97 12.72
C GLU A 130 -5.52 2.82 11.61
N TYR A 131 -5.13 3.05 10.35
CA TYR A 131 -5.99 2.83 9.18
C TYR A 131 -6.49 1.38 9.10
N PHE A 132 -5.64 0.41 9.43
CA PHE A 132 -6.04 -1.01 9.45
C PHE A 132 -6.82 -1.42 10.69
N LYS A 133 -6.70 -0.71 11.82
CA LYS A 133 -7.52 -0.94 13.02
C LYS A 133 -8.91 -0.30 12.93
N ALA A 134 -9.03 0.79 12.19
CA ALA A 134 -10.28 1.52 11.99
C ALA A 134 -11.23 0.86 10.97
N ARG A 135 -10.76 -0.19 10.27
CA ARG A 135 -11.48 -0.89 9.22
C ARG A 135 -11.78 -2.33 9.63
#